data_AF-A0A956S021-F1
#
_entry.id   AF-A0A956S021-F1
#
_cell.length_a   1.000
_cell.length_b   1.000
_cell.length_c   1.000
_cell.angle_alpha   90.00
_cell.angle_beta   90.00
_cell.angle_gamma   90.00
#
_symmetry.space_group_name_H-M   'P 1'
#
loop_
_entity.id
_entity.type
_entity.pdbx_description
1 polymer ?
#
loop_
_entity_poly.entity_id
_entity_poly.type
_entity_poly.pdbx_seq_one_letter_code
_entity_poly.pdbx_strand_id
1 'polypeptide(L)'
;MRPWVALTVFGVLVSALSALRLWSEATPRCPEDACPRLEALTDYHPPEPPTLYDVHGELFAHLDGETRLTVPLEEMPAPLVQGFVAV
;
A
#
# COMPACT_ATOMS: atom_id res chain seq x y z
N MET A 1 42.15 -20.88 23.56
CA MET A 1 40.84 -20.32 23.13
C MET A 1 39.78 -21.39 23.34
N ARG A 2 38.70 -21.11 24.09
CA ARG A 2 37.68 -22.12 24.46
C ARG A 2 36.76 -22.37 23.26
N PRO A 3 36.67 -23.61 22.75
CA PRO A 3 35.96 -23.92 21.50
C PRO A 3 34.45 -23.61 21.55
N TRP A 4 33.88 -23.53 22.76
CA TRP A 4 32.47 -23.14 22.98
C TRP A 4 32.16 -21.67 22.65
N VAL A 5 33.16 -20.78 22.75
CA VAL A 5 33.00 -19.36 22.38
C VAL A 5 32.89 -19.23 20.87
N ALA A 6 33.65 -20.04 20.11
CA ALA A 6 33.60 -20.02 18.65
C ALA A 6 32.25 -20.51 18.11
N LEU A 7 31.67 -21.55 18.72
CA LEU A 7 30.36 -22.09 18.34
C LEU A 7 29.21 -21.10 18.58
N THR A 8 29.23 -20.39 19.71
CA THR A 8 28.19 -19.40 20.03
C THR A 8 28.26 -18.18 19.11
N VAL A 9 29.47 -17.67 18.84
CA VAL A 9 29.67 -16.56 17.90
C VAL A 9 29.20 -16.95 16.50
N PHE A 10 29.57 -18.15 16.03
CA PHE A 10 29.15 -18.63 14.72
C PHE A 10 27.62 -18.77 14.62
N GLY A 11 26.97 -19.32 15.64
CA GLY A 11 25.51 -19.45 15.67
C GLY A 11 24.78 -18.10 15.60
N VAL A 12 25.24 -17.09 16.35
CA VAL A 12 24.68 -15.73 16.31
C VAL A 12 24.90 -15.07 14.95
N LEU A 13 26.05 -15.31 14.32
CA LEU A 13 26.37 -14.73 13.02
C LEU A 13 25.46 -15.30 11.93
N VAL A 14 25.20 -16.61 11.97
CA VAL A 14 24.28 -17.28 11.03
C VAL A 14 22.85 -16.78 11.22
N SER A 15 22.34 -16.69 12.45
CA SER A 15 20.97 -16.21 12.68
C SER A 15 20.79 -14.74 12.28
N ALA A 16 21.78 -13.89 12.54
CA ALA A 16 21.77 -12.49 12.10
C ALA A 16 21.75 -12.37 10.57
N LEU A 17 22.56 -13.17 9.85
CA LEU A 17 22.56 -13.20 8.38
C LEU A 17 21.22 -13.65 7.81
N SER A 18 20.61 -14.68 8.40
CA SER A 18 19.31 -15.19 7.98
C SER A 18 18.21 -14.14 8.17
N ALA A 19 18.19 -13.44 9.31
CA ALA A 19 17.24 -12.36 9.58
C ALA A 19 17.40 -11.20 8.59
N LEU A 20 18.64 -10.83 8.27
CA LEU A 20 18.94 -9.76 7.31
C LEU A 20 18.46 -10.12 5.89
N ARG A 21 18.61 -11.39 5.50
CA ARG A 21 18.13 -11.90 4.21
C ARG A 21 16.61 -11.88 4.12
N LEU A 22 15.93 -12.38 5.15
CA LEU A 22 14.47 -12.33 5.25
C LEU A 22 13.94 -10.90 5.18
N TRP A 23 14.60 -9.95 5.86
CA TRP A 23 14.25 -8.53 5.79
C TRP A 23 14.39 -7.98 4.37
N SER A 24 15.48 -8.31 3.67
CA SER A 24 15.75 -7.80 2.31
C SER A 24 14.79 -8.31 1.24
N GLU A 25 14.14 -9.45 1.47
CA GLU A 25 13.10 -10.00 0.60
C GLU A 25 11.70 -9.49 0.98
N ALA A 26 11.46 -9.22 2.27
CA ALA A 26 10.21 -8.67 2.75
C ALA A 26 10.02 -7.18 2.40
N THR A 27 11.11 -6.43 2.17
CA THR A 27 11.00 -5.04 1.69
C THR A 27 10.56 -5.02 0.22
N PRO A 28 9.41 -4.41 -0.12
CA PRO A 28 8.98 -4.29 -1.49
C PRO A 28 10.03 -3.52 -2.29
N ARG A 29 10.62 -4.18 -3.29
CA ARG A 29 11.58 -3.55 -4.20
C ARG A 29 10.81 -2.69 -5.19
N CYS A 30 10.45 -1.49 -4.76
CA CYS A 30 10.06 -0.41 -5.64
C CYS A 30 11.29 0.04 -6.44
N PRO A 31 11.30 -0.03 -7.78
CA PRO A 31 12.17 0.82 -8.58
C PRO A 31 11.99 2.28 -8.12
N GLU A 32 13.08 3.06 -8.00
CA GLU A 32 13.04 4.41 -7.40
C GLU A 32 11.96 5.33 -8.00
N ASP A 33 11.56 5.08 -9.25
CA ASP A 33 10.55 5.88 -9.97
C ASP A 33 9.18 5.20 -10.12
N ALA A 34 9.03 3.95 -9.69
CA ALA A 34 7.81 3.17 -9.92
C ALA A 34 6.84 3.19 -8.73
N CYS A 35 7.32 3.54 -7.53
CA CYS A 35 6.43 3.68 -6.39
C CYS A 35 5.99 5.14 -6.24
N PRO A 36 4.69 5.42 -6.46
CA PRO A 36 4.18 6.75 -6.28
C PRO A 36 4.47 7.20 -4.86
N ARG A 37 4.93 8.44 -4.71
CA ARG A 37 5.10 9.03 -3.39
C ARG A 37 3.75 9.07 -2.69
N LEU A 38 3.73 8.91 -1.37
CA LEU A 38 2.49 8.86 -0.60
C LEU A 38 1.65 10.12 -0.82
N GLU A 39 2.30 11.27 -0.99
CA GLU A 39 1.65 12.55 -1.24
C GLU A 39 0.90 12.58 -2.58
N ALA A 40 1.36 11.80 -3.57
CA ALA A 40 0.68 11.69 -4.87
C ALA A 40 -0.63 10.90 -4.81
N LEU A 41 -0.83 10.09 -3.76
CA LEU A 41 -2.07 9.34 -3.53
C LEU A 41 -3.13 10.22 -2.86
N THR A 42 -2.74 11.29 -2.17
CA THR A 42 -3.68 12.20 -1.50
C THR A 42 -4.50 13.01 -2.51
N ASP A 43 -3.91 13.32 -3.67
CA ASP A 43 -4.57 14.05 -4.76
C ASP A 43 -5.26 13.12 -5.78
N TYR A 44 -5.29 11.81 -5.53
CA TYR A 44 -5.94 10.87 -6.43
C TYR A 44 -7.46 11.03 -6.39
N HIS A 45 -8.02 11.51 -7.50
CA HIS A 45 -9.45 11.54 -7.72
C HIS A 45 -9.86 10.53 -8.80
N PRO A 46 -10.67 9.51 -8.46
CA PRO A 46 -11.15 8.57 -9.45
C PRO A 46 -12.05 9.28 -10.47
N PRO A 47 -12.05 8.84 -11.74
CA PRO A 47 -12.93 9.42 -12.75
C PRO A 47 -14.40 9.14 -12.36
N GLU A 48 -15.21 10.20 -12.32
CA GLU A 48 -16.65 10.09 -12.09
C GLU A 48 -17.41 9.85 -13.40
N PRO A 49 -18.56 9.17 -13.35
CA PRO A 49 -19.39 8.99 -14.53
C PRO A 49 -19.90 10.34 -15.05
N PRO A 50 -19.87 10.57 -16.38
CA PRO A 50 -20.31 11.82 -16.96
C PRO A 50 -21.81 12.06 -16.75
N THR A 51 -22.15 13.30 -16.40
CA THR A 51 -23.52 13.79 -16.26
C THR A 51 -23.89 14.65 -17.46
N LEU A 52 -25.02 14.34 -18.10
CA LEU A 52 -25.51 15.05 -19.28
C LEU A 52 -26.61 16.04 -18.88
N TYR A 53 -26.48 17.27 -19.37
CA TYR A 53 -27.46 18.35 -19.20
C TYR A 53 -28.06 18.75 -20.55
N ASP A 54 -29.31 19.19 -20.54
CA ASP A 54 -29.97 19.71 -21.73
C ASP A 54 -29.59 21.17 -22.03
N VAL A 55 -30.17 21.75 -23.08
CA VAL A 55 -29.91 23.14 -23.51
C VAL A 55 -30.42 24.20 -22.52
N HIS A 56 -31.29 23.81 -21.59
CA HIS A 56 -31.83 24.66 -20.53
C HIS A 56 -31.07 24.47 -19.20
N GLY A 57 -30.10 23.56 -19.15
CA GLY A 57 -29.32 23.22 -17.96
C GLY A 57 -30.00 22.21 -17.04
N GLU A 58 -31.08 21.55 -17.48
CA GLU A 58 -31.72 20.49 -16.70
C GLU A 58 -30.98 19.16 -16.88
N LEU A 59 -30.95 18.37 -15.80
CA LEU A 59 -30.34 17.04 -15.79
C LEU A 59 -31.08 16.13 -16.77
N PHE A 60 -30.40 15.67 -17.83
CA PHE A 60 -30.96 14.78 -18.83
C PHE A 60 -30.70 13.30 -18.50
N ALA A 61 -29.45 12.97 -18.17
CA ALA A 61 -29.05 11.60 -17.86
C ALA A 61 -27.74 11.54 -17.04
N HIS A 62 -27.58 10.45 -16.29
CA HIS A 62 -26.30 10.03 -15.73
C HIS A 62 -25.84 8.80 -16.52
N LEU A 63 -24.62 8.82 -17.06
CA LEU A 63 -24.09 7.70 -17.84
C LEU A 63 -23.60 6.59 -16.89
N ASP A 64 -23.77 5.34 -17.30
CA ASP A 64 -23.30 4.20 -16.52
C ASP A 64 -21.77 4.23 -16.41
N GLY A 65 -21.27 4.03 -15.18
CA GLY A 65 -19.85 4.05 -14.87
C GLY A 65 -19.60 3.64 -13.42
N GLU A 66 -18.33 3.40 -13.11
CA GLU A 66 -17.95 3.06 -11.74
C GLU A 66 -18.04 4.31 -10.86
N THR A 67 -18.88 4.26 -9.82
CA THR A 67 -18.89 5.29 -8.79
C THR A 67 -17.88 4.89 -7.71
N ARG A 68 -16.89 5.74 -7.48
CA ARG A 68 -15.86 5.51 -6.46
C ARG A 68 -15.90 6.63 -5.44
N LEU A 69 -15.89 6.25 -4.16
CA LEU A 69 -15.75 7.18 -3.05
C LEU A 69 -14.30 7.09 -2.55
N THR A 70 -13.57 8.20 -2.57
CA THR A 70 -12.25 8.30 -1.96
C THR A 70 -12.41 8.60 -0.47
N VAL A 71 -11.86 7.73 0.37
CA VAL A 71 -11.85 7.90 1.84
C VAL A 71 -10.40 7.92 2.31
N PRO A 72 -9.95 8.97 3.02
CA PRO A 72 -8.61 8.99 3.61
C PRO A 72 -8.40 7.81 4.56
N LEU A 73 -7.19 7.24 4.57
CA LEU A 73 -6.88 6.07 5.38
C LEU A 73 -7.05 6.36 6.89
N GLU A 74 -6.80 7.60 7.30
CA GLU A 74 -6.92 8.09 8.68
C GLU A 74 -8.38 8.12 9.15
N GLU A 75 -9.33 8.20 8.23
CA GLU A 75 -10.77 8.18 8.49
C GLU A 75 -11.34 6.76 8.47
N MET A 76 -10.57 5.78 7.97
CA MET A 76 -11.02 4.39 7.88
C MET A 76 -11.06 3.72 9.27
N PRO A 77 -12.16 3.00 9.60
CA PRO A 77 -12.22 2.18 10.80
C PRO A 77 -11.07 1.17 10.87
N ALA A 78 -10.37 1.13 12.01
CA ALA A 78 -9.25 0.22 12.23
C ALA A 78 -9.54 -1.26 11.90
N PRO A 79 -10.74 -1.83 12.19
CA PRO A 79 -11.05 -3.21 11.81
C PRO A 79 -11.04 -3.45 10.29
N LEU A 80 -11.42 -2.46 9.48
CA LEU A 80 -11.42 -2.60 8.02
C LEU A 80 -10.00 -2.58 7.46
N VAL A 81 -9.15 -1.71 7.99
CA VAL A 81 -7.71 -1.66 7.61
C VAL A 81 -7.03 -2.97 7.95
N GLN A 82 -7.25 -3.49 9.17
CA GLN A 82 -6.68 -4.77 9.60
C GLN A 82 -7.19 -5.94 8.76
N GLY A 83 -8.47 -5.93 8.39
CA GLY A 83 -9.05 -6.95 7.51
C GLY A 83 -8.39 -6.99 6.13
N PHE A 84 -7.99 -5.84 5.59
CA PHE A 84 -7.33 -5.77 4.28
C PHE A 84 -5.87 -6.24 4.31
N VAL A 85 -5.15 -5.98 5.39
CA VAL A 85 -3.73 -6.38 5.57
C VAL A 85 -3.58 -7.85 5.93
N ALA A 86 -4.61 -8.47 6.51
CA ALA A 86 -4.58 -9.87 6.92
C ALA A 86 -4.73 -10.89 5.78
N VAL A 87 -4.95 -10.42 4.54
CA VAL A 87 -5.14 -11.24 3.32
C VAL A 87 -3.86 -11.25 2.50
#